data_AF-A0A922DYU7-F1
#
_entry.id   AF-A0A922DYU7-F1
#
_cell.length_a   1.000
_cell.length_b   1.000
_cell.length_c   1.000
_cell.angle_alpha   90.00
_cell.angle_beta   90.00
_cell.angle_gamma   90.00
#
_symmetry.space_group_name_H-M   'P 1'
#
loop_
_entity.id
_entity.type
_entity.pdbx_description
1 polymer ?
#
loop_
_entity_poly.entity_id
_entity_poly.type
_entity_poly.pdbx_seq_one_letter_code
_entity_poly.pdbx_strand_id
1 'polypeptide(L)'
;MLRIGISPKTGLYKVLKIQARRESRSKTKCAAEICTLGVGAVTWRNIADVPQKVLFCSTLDGTVFNGAFHFILTQDSPELNDYICSFDFDSEEFQSNLELPRLPFDNVEWPEWLGLGALTDCLCVSNINGLGDGNPDIEVWVMKEYGVTESWTKVFALENPMESLWTPRDFKIIKYKENEEIIYFIDDNIFSCDLKNKNCRFLETTGIHSRFSALLYVPSFVWLEDVEVGESSIEIE
;
A
#
# COMPACT_ATOMS: atom_id res chain seq x y z
N MET A 1 5.05 6.21 -10.15
CA MET A 1 4.50 4.96 -9.60
C MET A 1 3.43 4.43 -10.53
N LEU A 2 3.37 3.11 -10.70
CA LEU A 2 2.27 2.39 -11.35
C LEU A 2 1.57 1.49 -10.33
N ARG A 3 0.24 1.42 -10.40
CA ARG A 3 -0.61 0.54 -9.59
C ARG A 3 -1.68 -0.06 -10.48
N ILE A 4 -1.91 -1.35 -10.34
CA ILE A 4 -2.96 -2.08 -11.06
C ILE A 4 -4.08 -2.34 -10.07
N GLY A 5 -5.31 -2.07 -10.47
CA GLY A 5 -6.51 -2.43 -9.72
C GLY A 5 -7.60 -2.93 -10.64
N ILE A 6 -8.67 -3.43 -10.03
CA ILE A 6 -9.88 -3.87 -10.73
C ILE A 6 -11.02 -2.94 -10.32
N SER A 7 -11.86 -2.56 -11.28
CA SER A 7 -13.13 -1.87 -11.04
C SER A 7 -14.17 -2.91 -10.61
N PRO A 8 -14.60 -2.97 -9.33
CA PRO A 8 -15.55 -3.99 -8.89
C PRO A 8 -16.88 -3.98 -9.66
N LYS A 9 -17.36 -2.80 -10.11
CA LYS A 9 -18.60 -2.69 -10.90
C LYS A 9 -18.49 -3.30 -12.28
N THR A 10 -17.34 -3.18 -12.93
CA THR A 10 -17.18 -3.57 -14.35
C THR A 10 -16.35 -4.84 -14.53
N GLY A 11 -15.58 -5.24 -13.53
CA GLY A 11 -14.60 -6.32 -13.61
C GLY A 11 -13.35 -5.96 -14.43
N LEU A 12 -13.24 -4.73 -14.96
CA LEU A 12 -12.15 -4.33 -15.81
C LEU A 12 -10.91 -3.96 -15.01
N TYR A 13 -9.74 -4.40 -15.50
CA TYR A 13 -8.46 -4.00 -14.95
C TYR A 13 -8.11 -2.59 -15.39
N LYS A 14 -7.58 -1.80 -14.46
CA LYS A 14 -7.13 -0.44 -14.70
C LYS A 14 -5.72 -0.24 -14.16
N VAL A 15 -4.92 0.55 -14.86
CA VAL A 15 -3.57 0.91 -14.42
C VAL A 15 -3.55 2.40 -14.09
N LEU A 16 -3.36 2.70 -12.81
CA LEU A 16 -3.15 4.05 -12.31
C LEU A 16 -1.66 4.37 -12.33
N LYS A 17 -1.31 5.51 -12.92
CA LYS A 17 0.04 6.06 -12.94
C LYS A 17 0.05 7.38 -12.20
N ILE A 18 0.78 7.44 -11.08
CA ILE A 18 0.99 8.68 -10.33
C ILE A 18 2.43 9.14 -10.52
N GLN A 19 2.60 10.35 -11.02
CA GLN A 19 3.89 11.01 -11.17
C GLN A 19 4.00 12.15 -10.15
N ALA A 20 5.00 12.07 -9.28
CA ALA A 20 5.31 13.13 -8.32
C ALA A 20 6.47 13.97 -8.86
N ARG A 21 6.29 15.29 -8.88
CA ARG A 21 7.33 16.26 -9.22
C ARG A 21 7.54 17.18 -8.02
N ARG A 22 8.74 17.12 -7.45
CA ARG A 22 9.15 18.03 -6.38
C ARG A 22 9.24 19.46 -6.94
N GLU A 23 8.48 20.38 -6.38
CA GLU A 23 8.52 21.81 -6.71
C GLU A 23 9.42 22.58 -5.73
N SER A 24 9.41 22.23 -4.44
CA SER A 24 10.24 22.85 -3.41
C SER A 24 10.62 21.83 -2.31
N ARG A 25 11.26 22.29 -1.22
CA ARG A 25 11.55 21.41 -0.07
C ARG A 25 10.28 20.83 0.53
N SER A 26 9.20 21.61 0.58
CA SER A 26 7.92 21.36 1.21
C SER A 26 6.75 21.23 0.24
N LYS A 27 7.00 21.10 -1.08
CA LYS A 27 5.93 21.03 -2.05
C LYS A 27 6.27 20.06 -3.17
N THR A 28 5.34 19.13 -3.38
CA THR A 28 5.38 18.14 -4.45
C THR A 28 4.04 18.18 -5.16
N LYS A 29 4.07 18.36 -6.48
CA LYS A 29 2.89 18.28 -7.32
C LYS A 29 2.75 16.85 -7.86
N CYS A 30 1.54 16.32 -7.83
CA CYS A 30 1.24 15.03 -8.44
C CYS A 30 0.35 15.20 -9.67
N ALA A 31 0.65 14.41 -10.70
CA ALA A 31 -0.22 14.18 -11.85
C ALA A 31 -0.61 12.69 -11.85
N ALA A 32 -1.85 12.41 -12.22
CA ALA A 32 -2.37 11.05 -12.32
C ALA A 32 -2.90 10.79 -13.74
N GLU A 33 -2.51 9.64 -14.29
CA GLU A 33 -3.04 9.10 -15.54
C GLU A 33 -3.61 7.72 -15.29
N ILE A 34 -4.63 7.32 -16.05
CA ILE A 34 -5.19 5.97 -15.99
C ILE A 34 -5.39 5.42 -17.39
N CYS A 35 -5.24 4.11 -17.52
CA CYS A 35 -5.72 3.35 -18.66
C CYS A 35 -6.55 2.16 -18.18
N THR A 36 -7.44 1.68 -19.04
CA THR A 36 -8.19 0.44 -18.84
C THR A 36 -7.59 -0.63 -19.74
N LEU A 37 -7.36 -1.81 -19.19
CA LEU A 37 -6.84 -2.95 -19.93
C LEU A 37 -8.00 -3.78 -20.47
N GLY A 38 -7.81 -4.27 -21.69
CA GLY A 38 -8.71 -5.20 -22.36
C GLY A 38 -9.99 -4.68 -22.94
N VAL A 39 -10.02 -3.38 -23.18
CA VAL A 39 -11.11 -2.76 -23.92
C VAL A 39 -10.48 -1.93 -25.01
N GLY A 40 -10.41 -2.52 -26.21
CA GLY A 40 -9.81 -1.88 -27.37
C GLY A 40 -8.34 -1.49 -27.16
N ALA A 41 -7.90 -0.44 -27.85
CA ALA A 41 -6.53 0.04 -27.72
C ALA A 41 -6.27 0.67 -26.34
N VAL A 42 -5.16 0.28 -25.71
CA VAL A 42 -4.71 0.87 -24.44
C VAL A 42 -4.40 2.36 -24.63
N THR A 43 -5.28 3.21 -24.10
CA THR A 43 -5.13 4.67 -24.13
C THR A 43 -5.01 5.23 -22.73
N TRP A 44 -4.02 6.10 -22.53
CA TRP A 44 -3.83 6.82 -21.28
C TRP A 44 -4.63 8.11 -21.30
N ARG A 45 -5.31 8.41 -20.20
CA ARG A 45 -5.96 9.70 -19.99
C ARG A 45 -5.65 10.27 -18.62
N ASN A 46 -5.60 11.60 -18.55
CA ASN A 46 -5.42 12.30 -17.30
C ASN A 46 -6.65 12.15 -16.41
N ILE A 47 -6.42 11.99 -15.11
CA ILE A 47 -7.44 12.13 -14.07
C ILE A 47 -7.19 13.46 -13.35
N ALA A 48 -8.25 14.04 -12.80
CA ALA A 48 -8.19 15.28 -12.03
C ALA A 48 -7.12 15.25 -10.92
N ASP A 49 -6.72 16.44 -10.49
CA ASP A 49 -5.55 16.66 -9.64
C ASP A 49 -5.60 15.84 -8.33
N VAL A 50 -4.55 15.04 -8.12
CA VAL A 50 -4.26 14.37 -6.85
C VAL A 50 -4.29 15.40 -5.72
N PRO A 51 -4.90 15.11 -4.55
CA PRO A 51 -5.01 16.06 -3.45
C PRO A 51 -3.68 16.79 -3.17
N GLN A 52 -3.65 18.11 -3.42
CA GLN A 52 -2.41 18.89 -3.47
C GLN A 52 -1.82 19.26 -2.08
N LYS A 53 -2.22 18.56 -1.01
CA LYS A 53 -1.65 18.79 0.31
C LYS A 53 -0.31 18.07 0.41
N VAL A 54 0.74 18.85 0.16
CA VAL A 54 2.16 18.62 0.48
C VAL A 54 2.53 17.16 0.66
N LEU A 55 2.94 16.49 -0.42
CA LEU A 55 3.51 15.16 -0.32
C LEU A 55 4.97 15.27 0.14
N PHE A 56 5.23 14.98 1.41
CA PHE A 56 6.52 14.44 1.83
C PHE A 56 6.49 12.91 1.69
N CYS A 57 6.06 12.44 0.52
CA CYS A 57 5.89 11.02 0.26
C CYS A 57 7.26 10.45 -0.09
N SER A 58 7.98 9.94 0.90
CA SER A 58 9.27 9.27 0.72
C SER A 58 9.11 7.99 -0.11
N THR A 59 7.97 7.33 -0.03
CA THR A 59 7.51 6.29 -0.97
C THR A 59 6.00 6.39 -1.15
N LEU A 60 5.50 6.44 -2.40
CA LEU A 60 4.06 6.22 -2.69
C LEU A 60 3.72 4.73 -2.49
N ASP A 61 4.21 4.14 -1.41
CA ASP A 61 3.88 2.78 -1.05
C ASP A 61 2.49 2.73 -0.41
N GLY A 62 1.77 1.70 -0.81
CA GLY A 62 0.35 1.63 -0.64
C GLY A 62 -0.14 0.28 -1.10
N THR A 63 -1.42 0.04 -0.91
CA THR A 63 -2.05 -1.25 -1.16
C THR A 63 -3.31 -1.05 -1.99
N VAL A 64 -3.70 -2.07 -2.75
CA VAL A 64 -5.03 -2.11 -3.35
C VAL A 64 -5.91 -2.94 -2.44
N PHE A 65 -7.00 -2.36 -1.97
CA PHE A 65 -7.96 -3.00 -1.09
C PHE A 65 -9.38 -2.58 -1.53
N ASN A 66 -10.30 -3.54 -1.58
CA ASN A 66 -11.71 -3.28 -1.88
C ASN A 66 -11.97 -2.38 -3.12
N GLY A 67 -11.26 -2.64 -4.23
CA GLY A 67 -11.45 -1.87 -5.47
C GLY A 67 -10.89 -0.45 -5.45
N ALA A 68 -10.08 -0.08 -4.45
CA ALA A 68 -9.41 1.20 -4.37
C ALA A 68 -7.92 1.03 -4.06
N PHE A 69 -7.10 1.97 -4.54
CA PHE A 69 -5.69 2.08 -4.16
C PHE A 69 -5.52 3.05 -3.00
N HIS A 70 -5.01 2.55 -1.88
CA HIS A 70 -4.78 3.32 -0.66
C HIS A 70 -3.31 3.63 -0.47
N PHE A 71 -3.00 4.84 -0.01
CA PHE A 71 -1.64 5.30 0.29
C PHE A 71 -1.67 6.39 1.35
N ILE A 72 -0.59 6.51 2.12
CA ILE A 72 -0.49 7.49 3.21
C ILE A 72 -0.03 8.83 2.66
N LEU A 73 -0.66 9.91 3.15
CA LEU A 73 -0.29 11.29 2.88
C LEU A 73 0.19 11.95 4.17
N THR A 74 1.47 12.32 4.19
CA THR A 74 2.11 13.02 5.32
C THR A 74 2.01 14.53 5.16
N GLN A 75 1.62 15.23 6.23
CA GLN A 75 1.43 16.69 6.20
C GLN A 75 2.66 17.44 6.73
N ASP A 76 3.07 18.53 6.08
CA ASP A 76 4.23 19.37 6.45
C ASP A 76 3.92 20.35 7.60
N SER A 77 3.02 19.98 8.52
CA SER A 77 2.73 20.75 9.71
C SER A 77 2.62 19.82 10.92
N PRO A 78 3.32 20.10 12.03
CA PRO A 78 3.20 19.33 13.26
C PRO A 78 1.79 19.32 13.85
N GLU A 79 0.95 20.28 13.45
CA GLU A 79 -0.44 20.43 13.92
C GLU A 79 -1.44 19.59 13.11
N LEU A 80 -1.00 18.99 12.00
CA LEU A 80 -1.85 18.27 11.06
C LEU A 80 -1.48 16.79 11.06
N ASN A 81 -2.47 15.92 11.27
CA ASN A 81 -2.26 14.48 11.29
C ASN A 81 -2.16 13.92 9.87
N ASP A 82 -1.29 12.93 9.71
CA ASP A 82 -1.26 12.08 8.53
C ASP A 82 -2.60 11.37 8.33
N TYR A 83 -2.93 11.09 7.07
CA TYR A 83 -4.18 10.43 6.71
C TYR A 83 -3.97 9.49 5.52
N ILE A 84 -4.90 8.55 5.35
CA ILE A 84 -4.93 7.63 4.22
C ILE A 84 -5.77 8.26 3.11
N CYS A 85 -5.16 8.37 1.93
CA CYS A 85 -5.83 8.71 0.70
C CYS A 85 -6.17 7.43 -0.06
N SER A 86 -7.33 7.39 -0.71
CA SER A 86 -7.74 6.30 -1.58
C SER A 86 -8.07 6.80 -2.98
N PHE A 87 -7.74 6.02 -3.99
CA PHE A 87 -8.21 6.19 -5.37
C PHE A 87 -9.16 5.05 -5.71
N ASP A 88 -10.43 5.36 -5.93
CA ASP A 88 -11.46 4.36 -6.26
C ASP A 88 -11.39 4.00 -7.75
N PHE A 89 -11.27 2.73 -8.11
CA PHE A 89 -11.16 2.32 -9.52
C PHE A 89 -12.50 2.31 -10.27
N ASP A 90 -13.64 2.36 -9.57
CA ASP A 90 -14.97 2.49 -10.21
C ASP A 90 -15.27 3.94 -10.58
N SER A 91 -15.20 4.86 -9.61
CA SER A 91 -15.47 6.29 -9.84
C SER A 91 -14.29 7.03 -10.43
N GLU A 92 -13.08 6.50 -10.25
CA GLU A 92 -11.81 7.12 -10.65
C GLU A 92 -11.55 8.47 -9.98
N GLU A 93 -11.94 8.55 -8.71
CA GLU A 93 -11.79 9.74 -7.88
C GLU A 93 -10.86 9.48 -6.70
N PHE A 94 -10.09 10.50 -6.33
CA PHE A 94 -9.33 10.51 -5.10
C PHE A 94 -10.22 10.93 -3.92
N GLN A 95 -10.06 10.24 -2.79
CA GLN A 95 -10.75 10.53 -1.55
C GLN A 95 -9.73 10.59 -0.40
N SER A 96 -9.88 11.56 0.48
CA SER A 96 -8.98 11.82 1.62
C SER A 96 -9.78 11.84 2.92
N ASN A 97 -10.42 10.73 3.26
CA ASN A 97 -11.40 10.63 4.34
C ASN A 97 -11.03 9.61 5.42
N LEU A 98 -9.94 8.86 5.24
CA LEU A 98 -9.58 7.78 6.16
C LEU A 98 -8.51 8.27 7.13
N GLU A 99 -8.86 8.31 8.41
CA GLU A 99 -7.92 8.64 9.47
C GLU A 99 -7.08 7.40 9.85
N LEU A 100 -5.83 7.67 10.21
CA LEU A 100 -4.94 6.66 10.78
C LEU A 100 -5.40 6.27 12.21
N PRO A 101 -5.03 5.07 12.69
CA PRO A 101 -5.24 4.75 14.10
C PRO A 101 -4.62 5.81 15.00
N ARG A 102 -5.25 6.11 16.13
CA ARG A 102 -4.62 6.89 17.20
C ARG A 102 -3.52 6.02 17.83
N LEU A 103 -2.34 6.03 17.21
CA LEU A 103 -1.20 5.32 17.72
C LEU A 103 -0.72 6.01 19.01
N PRO A 104 -0.25 5.26 20.02
CA PRO A 104 0.47 5.84 21.13
C PRO A 104 1.81 6.36 20.60
N PHE A 105 1.78 7.55 19.99
CA PHE A 105 2.97 8.26 19.58
C PHE A 105 3.67 8.79 20.83
N ASP A 106 4.34 7.91 21.56
CA ASP A 106 5.27 8.34 22.59
C ASP A 106 6.47 8.97 21.88
N ASN A 107 6.40 10.29 21.66
CA ASN A 107 7.52 11.17 21.30
C ASN A 107 8.31 10.82 20.03
N VAL A 108 7.69 10.19 19.03
CA VAL A 108 8.35 9.98 17.74
C VAL A 108 8.05 11.16 16.82
N GLU A 109 9.05 12.01 16.62
CA GLU A 109 8.96 13.26 15.84
C GLU A 109 8.64 13.07 14.34
N TRP A 110 8.55 11.83 13.82
CA TRP A 110 8.45 11.58 12.37
C TRP A 110 7.51 10.40 12.04
N PRO A 111 6.36 10.65 11.38
CA PRO A 111 5.43 9.62 10.87
C PRO A 111 5.97 8.75 9.71
N GLU A 112 7.24 8.93 9.32
CA GLU A 112 7.81 8.45 8.05
C GLU A 112 7.91 6.91 7.91
N TRP A 113 7.40 6.13 8.88
CA TRP A 113 7.68 4.70 9.01
C TRP A 113 6.42 3.83 9.08
N LEU A 114 5.27 4.37 8.69
CA LEU A 114 4.03 3.61 8.59
C LEU A 114 3.99 2.79 7.29
N GLY A 115 3.74 1.48 7.43
CA GLY A 115 3.44 0.60 6.32
C GLY A 115 1.93 0.47 6.13
N LEU A 116 1.45 0.52 4.89
CA LEU A 116 0.04 0.31 4.56
C LEU A 116 -0.12 -0.99 3.75
N GLY A 117 -1.08 -1.82 4.16
CA GLY A 117 -1.30 -3.13 3.57
C GLY A 117 -2.76 -3.58 3.66
N ALA A 118 -3.03 -4.76 3.13
CA ALA A 118 -4.29 -5.47 3.34
C ALA A 118 -3.99 -6.76 4.12
N LEU A 119 -4.76 -7.00 5.17
CA LEU A 119 -4.67 -8.20 5.98
C LEU A 119 -6.02 -8.89 5.99
N THR A 120 -6.09 -10.10 5.43
CA THR A 120 -7.36 -10.82 5.19
C THR A 120 -8.32 -9.92 4.40
N ASP A 121 -9.40 -9.45 5.02
CA ASP A 121 -10.40 -8.56 4.44
C ASP A 121 -10.44 -7.19 5.14
N CYS A 122 -9.32 -6.76 5.74
CA CYS A 122 -9.21 -5.47 6.40
C CYS A 122 -8.02 -4.67 5.84
N LEU A 123 -8.18 -3.35 5.75
CA LEU A 123 -7.05 -2.45 5.58
C LEU A 123 -6.19 -2.50 6.86
N CYS A 124 -4.87 -2.59 6.71
CA CYS A 124 -3.95 -2.66 7.84
C CYS A 124 -2.85 -1.61 7.77
N VAL A 125 -2.44 -1.13 8.94
CA VAL A 125 -1.29 -0.25 9.12
C VAL A 125 -0.30 -0.94 10.05
N SER A 126 0.98 -0.89 9.68
CA SER A 126 2.08 -1.32 10.54
C SER A 126 2.87 -0.11 11.01
N ASN A 127 3.30 -0.13 12.27
CA ASN A 127 4.18 0.87 12.86
C ASN A 127 5.32 0.19 13.60
N ILE A 128 6.43 0.91 13.78
CA ILE A 128 7.54 0.49 14.64
C ILE A 128 7.47 1.33 15.92
N ASN A 129 7.26 0.66 17.05
CA ASN A 129 7.18 1.28 18.36
C ASN A 129 8.46 0.96 19.17
N GLY A 130 8.81 1.76 20.19
CA GLY A 130 9.92 1.43 21.10
C GLY A 130 11.33 1.84 20.64
N LEU A 131 11.49 2.75 19.67
CA LEU A 131 12.83 3.14 19.17
C LEU A 131 13.77 3.70 20.26
N GLY A 132 13.24 4.19 21.39
CA GLY A 132 14.02 4.70 22.51
C GLY A 132 14.46 3.66 23.55
N ASP A 133 13.88 2.45 23.55
CA ASP A 133 14.17 1.40 24.55
C ASP A 133 15.15 0.33 24.05
N GLY A 134 15.57 0.44 22.78
CA GLY A 134 16.54 -0.45 22.14
C GLY A 134 15.95 -1.74 21.56
N ASN A 135 14.65 -1.98 21.71
CA ASN A 135 13.95 -3.15 21.19
C ASN A 135 12.68 -2.73 20.43
N PRO A 136 12.81 -2.25 19.19
CA PRO A 136 11.65 -1.81 18.44
C PRO A 136 10.71 -2.99 18.14
N ASP A 137 9.44 -2.87 18.53
CA ASP A 137 8.38 -3.81 18.17
C ASP A 137 7.64 -3.29 16.93
N ILE A 138 7.43 -4.15 15.93
CA ILE A 138 6.54 -3.91 14.81
C ILE A 138 5.11 -4.22 15.26
N GLU A 139 4.29 -3.20 15.40
CA GLU A 139 2.86 -3.33 15.69
C GLU A 139 2.04 -3.32 14.40
N VAL A 140 1.05 -4.20 14.32
CA VAL A 140 0.10 -4.23 13.21
C VAL A 140 -1.31 -3.97 13.71
N TRP A 141 -1.98 -3.03 13.05
CA TRP A 141 -3.33 -2.57 13.30
C TRP A 141 -4.21 -2.85 12.09
N VAL A 142 -5.47 -3.23 12.30
CA VAL A 142 -6.46 -3.44 11.22
C VAL A 142 -7.69 -2.59 11.45
N MET A 143 -8.24 -2.04 10.36
CA MET A 143 -9.53 -1.35 10.34
C MET A 143 -10.63 -2.40 10.17
N LYS A 144 -11.26 -2.82 11.27
CA LYS A 144 -12.26 -3.91 11.26
C LYS A 144 -13.51 -3.54 10.46
N GLU A 145 -13.90 -2.27 10.48
CA GLU A 145 -14.99 -1.73 9.67
C GLU A 145 -14.41 -0.65 8.76
N TYR A 146 -14.35 -0.95 7.47
CA TYR A 146 -13.75 -0.04 6.48
C TYR A 146 -14.44 1.34 6.51
N GLY A 147 -13.63 2.40 6.66
CA GLY A 147 -14.12 3.78 6.78
C GLY A 147 -14.43 4.25 8.20
N VAL A 148 -14.39 3.37 9.20
CA VAL A 148 -14.71 3.71 10.60
C VAL A 148 -13.42 3.79 11.41
N THR A 149 -13.01 5.01 11.77
CA THR A 149 -11.77 5.27 12.52
C THR A 149 -11.73 4.50 13.85
N GLU A 150 -12.85 4.41 14.56
CA GLU A 150 -12.94 3.74 15.87
C GLU A 150 -12.77 2.21 15.76
N SER A 151 -12.82 1.64 14.55
CA SER A 151 -12.69 0.20 14.32
C SER A 151 -11.23 -0.28 14.25
N TRP A 152 -10.26 0.64 14.28
CA TRP A 152 -8.85 0.29 14.31
C TRP A 152 -8.51 -0.54 15.55
N THR A 153 -8.01 -1.75 15.34
CA THR A 153 -7.67 -2.69 16.41
C THR A 153 -6.27 -3.26 16.20
N LYS A 154 -5.43 -3.22 17.23
CA LYS A 154 -4.12 -3.90 17.23
C LYS A 154 -4.34 -5.42 17.22
N VAL A 155 -3.74 -6.11 16.25
CA VAL A 155 -3.91 -7.56 16.08
C VAL A 155 -2.71 -8.36 16.62
N PHE A 156 -1.49 -7.86 16.44
CA PHE A 156 -0.29 -8.47 16.98
C PHE A 156 0.88 -7.46 17.02
N ALA A 157 1.95 -7.85 17.72
CA ALA A 157 3.23 -7.17 17.70
C ALA A 157 4.34 -8.21 17.47
N LEU A 158 5.34 -7.85 16.68
CA LEU A 158 6.50 -8.67 16.33
C LEU A 158 7.74 -7.95 16.83
N GLU A 159 8.69 -8.68 17.41
CA GLU A 159 10.02 -8.12 17.65
C GLU A 159 10.65 -7.79 16.30
N ASN A 160 11.20 -6.58 16.14
CA ASN A 160 11.88 -6.21 14.89
C ASN A 160 13.13 -7.09 14.73
N PRO A 161 13.20 -7.95 13.70
CA PRO A 161 14.34 -8.84 13.51
C PRO A 161 15.61 -8.09 13.07
N MET A 162 15.50 -6.80 12.75
CA MET A 162 16.63 -5.97 12.36
C MET A 162 17.21 -5.28 13.61
N GLU A 163 18.39 -5.71 14.05
CA GLU A 163 19.19 -5.11 15.14
C GLU A 163 19.68 -3.67 14.83
N SER A 164 19.29 -3.09 13.70
CA SER A 164 19.80 -1.82 13.22
C SER A 164 19.02 -0.65 13.83
N LEU A 165 19.75 0.39 14.27
CA LEU A 165 19.20 1.69 14.69
C LEU A 165 18.48 2.45 13.55
N TRP A 166 18.51 1.92 12.32
CA TRP A 166 17.78 2.47 11.19
C TRP A 166 16.42 1.78 11.11
N THR A 167 15.37 2.60 11.14
CA THR A 167 13.98 2.18 11.02
C THR A 167 13.75 1.55 9.65
N PRO A 168 13.29 0.28 9.58
CA PRO A 168 13.04 -0.35 8.31
C PRO A 168 12.04 0.42 7.44
N ARG A 169 12.37 0.60 6.16
CA ARG A 169 11.45 1.15 5.17
C ARG A 169 10.62 0.01 4.56
N ASP A 170 9.42 0.35 4.13
CA ASP A 170 8.56 -0.52 3.32
C ASP A 170 8.13 -1.84 3.99
N PHE A 171 7.57 -1.79 5.21
CA PHE A 171 6.92 -2.97 5.79
C PHE A 171 5.64 -3.32 5.04
N LYS A 172 5.55 -4.56 4.52
CA LYS A 172 4.37 -5.07 3.83
C LYS A 172 4.06 -6.49 4.30
N ILE A 173 2.80 -6.73 4.68
CA ILE A 173 2.36 -8.10 4.94
C ILE A 173 2.08 -8.76 3.59
N ILE A 174 2.78 -9.87 3.32
CA ILE A 174 2.59 -10.65 2.08
C ILE A 174 1.52 -11.70 2.31
N LYS A 175 1.60 -12.43 3.42
CA LYS A 175 0.68 -13.52 3.72
C LYS A 175 0.38 -13.54 5.20
N TYR A 176 -0.86 -13.87 5.52
CA TYR A 176 -1.29 -14.03 6.90
C TYR A 176 -2.21 -15.23 7.01
N LYS A 177 -1.89 -16.09 7.97
CA LYS A 177 -2.76 -17.14 8.46
C LYS A 177 -3.04 -16.84 9.93
N GLU A 178 -4.30 -16.55 10.22
CA GLU A 178 -4.74 -16.10 11.53
C GLU A 178 -4.17 -16.97 12.66
N ASN A 179 -3.53 -16.31 13.62
CA ASN A 179 -2.91 -16.92 14.80
C ASN A 179 -1.90 -18.04 14.51
N GLU A 180 -1.38 -18.16 13.30
CA GLU A 180 -0.41 -19.20 12.95
C GLU A 180 0.86 -18.61 12.39
N GLU A 181 0.82 -18.08 11.16
CA GLU A 181 2.00 -17.64 10.43
C GLU A 181 1.74 -16.32 9.72
N ILE A 182 2.70 -15.41 9.80
CA ILE A 182 2.77 -14.22 8.96
C ILE A 182 4.03 -14.29 8.10
N ILE A 183 3.89 -13.91 6.83
CA ILE A 183 5.01 -13.60 5.95
C ILE A 183 4.95 -12.12 5.67
N TYR A 184 6.02 -11.39 5.97
CA TYR A 184 6.11 -9.98 5.68
C TYR A 184 7.44 -9.66 4.99
N PHE A 185 7.41 -8.55 4.28
CA PHE A 185 8.53 -7.93 3.62
C PHE A 185 8.93 -6.68 4.41
N ILE A 186 10.22 -6.45 4.56
CA ILE A 186 10.79 -5.31 5.26
C ILE A 186 12.18 -5.01 4.70
N ASP A 187 12.47 -3.79 4.26
CA ASP A 187 13.80 -3.37 3.77
C ASP A 187 14.46 -4.37 2.79
N ASP A 188 13.75 -4.79 1.74
CA ASP A 188 14.21 -5.78 0.74
C ASP A 188 14.37 -7.23 1.27
N ASN A 189 13.94 -7.52 2.49
CA ASN A 189 14.02 -8.83 3.12
C ASN A 189 12.63 -9.42 3.34
N ILE A 190 12.52 -10.75 3.27
CA ILE A 190 11.28 -11.46 3.57
C ILE A 190 11.48 -12.28 4.84
N PHE A 191 10.51 -12.22 5.75
CA PHE A 191 10.49 -12.98 6.99
C PHE A 191 9.22 -13.81 7.09
N SER A 192 9.33 -14.98 7.69
CA SER A 192 8.22 -15.83 8.13
C SER A 192 8.25 -15.88 9.66
N CYS A 193 7.15 -15.52 10.30
CA CYS A 193 7.02 -15.54 11.75
C CYS A 193 5.84 -16.39 12.20
N ASP A 194 6.11 -17.29 13.14
CA ASP A 194 5.09 -18.00 13.91
C ASP A 194 4.55 -17.07 14.99
N LEU A 195 3.27 -16.70 14.89
CA LEU A 195 2.63 -15.78 15.82
C LEU A 195 2.40 -16.41 17.21
N LYS A 196 2.30 -17.73 17.31
CA LYS A 196 2.11 -18.44 18.59
C LYS A 196 3.41 -18.51 19.38
N ASN A 197 4.49 -18.87 18.69
CA ASN A 197 5.80 -19.07 19.31
C ASN A 197 6.68 -17.83 19.27
N LYS A 198 6.23 -16.75 18.59
CA LYS A 198 6.99 -15.52 18.33
C LYS A 198 8.37 -15.79 17.71
N ASN A 199 8.45 -16.83 16.89
CA ASN A 199 9.70 -17.19 16.24
C ASN A 199 9.69 -16.67 14.81
N CYS A 200 10.63 -15.80 14.50
CA CYS A 200 10.82 -15.19 13.20
C CYS A 200 12.05 -15.76 12.52
N ARG A 201 11.93 -16.09 11.23
CA ARG A 201 13.04 -16.55 10.40
C ARG A 201 13.11 -15.75 9.10
N PHE A 202 14.33 -15.47 8.69
CA PHE A 202 14.62 -14.90 7.38
C PHE A 202 14.35 -15.95 6.28
N LEU A 203 13.69 -15.51 5.20
CA LEU A 203 13.48 -16.32 4.00
C LEU A 203 14.46 -15.85 2.91
N GLU A 204 15.44 -16.69 2.61
CA GLU A 204 16.45 -16.38 1.61
C GLU A 204 15.83 -16.31 0.21
N THR A 205 15.97 -15.16 -0.45
CA THR A 205 15.58 -14.97 -1.84
C THR A 205 16.81 -15.09 -2.75
N THR A 206 16.84 -16.10 -3.62
CA THR A 206 17.94 -16.27 -4.56
C THR A 206 17.70 -15.50 -5.86
N GLY A 207 18.76 -14.92 -6.43
CA GLY A 207 18.73 -14.28 -7.76
C GLY A 207 18.16 -12.85 -7.81
N ILE A 208 17.80 -12.25 -6.68
CA ILE A 208 17.38 -10.85 -6.60
C ILE A 208 18.58 -10.01 -6.17
N HIS A 209 19.11 -9.20 -7.09
CA HIS A 209 20.35 -8.42 -6.89
C HIS A 209 20.10 -6.90 -6.74
N SER A 210 18.84 -6.46 -6.62
CA SER A 210 18.44 -5.05 -6.51
C SER A 210 17.21 -4.88 -5.60
N ARG A 211 16.92 -3.65 -5.17
CA ARG A 211 15.67 -3.34 -4.42
C ARG A 211 14.44 -3.84 -5.15
N PHE A 212 13.49 -4.43 -4.43
CA PHE A 212 12.27 -4.99 -5.02
C PHE A 212 11.06 -4.76 -4.13
N SER A 213 9.90 -4.52 -4.72
CA SER A 213 8.64 -4.51 -3.96
C SER A 213 8.00 -5.89 -4.05
N ALA A 214 7.60 -6.44 -2.91
CA ALA A 214 6.70 -7.59 -2.89
C ALA A 214 5.25 -7.13 -3.13
N LEU A 215 4.50 -7.91 -3.92
CA LEU A 215 3.05 -7.80 -4.08
C LEU A 215 2.48 -9.20 -3.93
N LEU A 216 1.43 -9.37 -3.12
CA LEU A 216 0.72 -10.64 -3.05
C LEU A 216 -0.03 -10.83 -4.38
N TYR A 217 0.44 -11.78 -5.19
CA TYR A 217 -0.30 -12.23 -6.35
C TYR A 217 -1.27 -13.33 -5.91
N VAL A 218 -2.56 -13.00 -5.87
CA VAL A 218 -3.63 -14.00 -5.80
C VAL A 218 -3.98 -14.36 -7.25
N PRO A 219 -3.74 -15.61 -7.71
CA PRO A 219 -4.08 -15.99 -9.07
C PRO A 219 -5.58 -15.83 -9.30
N SER A 220 -5.96 -14.94 -10.21
CA SER A 220 -7.28 -14.98 -10.84
C SER A 220 -7.17 -15.87 -12.07
N PHE A 221 -8.11 -16.80 -12.29
CA PHE A 221 -8.19 -17.65 -13.49
C PHE A 221 -8.51 -16.87 -14.79
N VAL A 222 -8.33 -15.56 -14.80
CA VAL A 222 -8.54 -14.69 -15.96
C VAL A 222 -7.17 -14.47 -16.60
N TRP A 223 -6.96 -15.04 -17.78
CA TRP A 223 -5.72 -14.83 -18.52
C TRP A 223 -5.71 -13.40 -19.07
N LEU A 224 -4.56 -12.73 -18.97
CA LEU A 224 -4.37 -11.40 -19.57
C LEU A 224 -4.47 -11.45 -21.12
N GLU A 225 -4.41 -12.65 -21.70
CA GLU A 225 -4.58 -12.89 -23.13
C GLU A 225 -6.07 -12.91 -23.53
N ASP A 226 -6.98 -13.27 -22.62
CA ASP A 226 -8.44 -13.26 -22.88
C ASP A 226 -9.04 -11.84 -22.88
N VAL A 227 -8.17 -10.83 -22.78
CA VAL A 227 -8.47 -9.42 -22.55
C VAL A 227 -8.24 -8.60 -23.85
N GLU A 228 -7.62 -9.13 -24.91
CA GLU A 228 -7.69 -8.57 -26.29
C GLU A 228 -8.12 -9.71 -27.25
N VAL A 229 -9.11 -9.60 -28.13
CA VAL A 229 -9.29 -8.66 -29.24
C VAL A 229 -10.80 -8.54 -29.53
N GLY A 230 -11.34 -7.32 -29.52
CA GLY A 230 -12.60 -7.06 -30.22
C GLY A 230 -12.37 -7.21 -31.72
N GLU A 231 -12.85 -8.30 -32.30
CA GLU A 231 -12.83 -8.53 -33.74
C GLU A 231 -13.61 -7.40 -34.44
N SER A 232 -12.88 -6.48 -35.07
CA SER A 232 -13.43 -5.63 -36.12
C SER A 232 -13.40 -6.44 -37.43
N SER A 233 -14.45 -7.22 -37.68
CA SER A 233 -14.76 -7.71 -39.03
C SER A 233 -15.48 -6.59 -39.78
N ILE A 234 -14.73 -5.77 -40.52
CA ILE A 234 -15.27 -5.02 -41.65
C ILE A 234 -14.70 -5.71 -42.89
N GLU A 235 -15.48 -6.63 -43.47
CA GLU A 235 -15.31 -7.03 -44.86
C GLU A 235 -16.02 -6.00 -45.74
N ILE A 236 -15.27 -5.45 -46.70
CA ILE A 236 -15.79 -4.62 -47.79
C ILE A 236 -15.79 -5.51 -49.02
N GLU A 237 -16.98 -5.76 -49.58
CA GLU A 237 -17.18 -5.97 -51.03
C GLU A 237 -17.89 -4.74 -51.61
#